data_AF-A0A835XU76-F1
#
_entry.id   AF-A0A835XU76-F1
#
_cell.length_a   1.000
_cell.length_b   1.000
_cell.length_c   1.000
_cell.angle_alpha   90.00
_cell.angle_beta   90.00
_cell.angle_gamma   90.00
#
_symmetry.space_group_name_H-M   'P 1'
#
loop_
_entity.id
_entity.type
_entity.pdbx_description
1 polymer ?
#
loop_
_entity_poly.entity_id
_entity_poly.type
_entity_poly.pdbx_seq_one_letter_code
_entity_poly.pdbx_strand_id
1 'polypeptide(L)'
;MFEVQEALEAQKQDFNRKEEVFKRREEALKLKDLELQESLIRFSKFLQENDSKRARAEKKAADEIKARLQKEKEIEQLTEVLEELKAEKERILEVLEKNMRYQHYLESVLEVADEYQEVSDLLLRHATLSATNADLKDHQRRCSELAEKVRTELTIYVKQKTDEILNLNNQVAKLKTELEGYEAEALVQEAKKDSSLQIASQRTLEYGQVVLSADNIFNRCRSKSSIGHPAESNPLHQLDVIGNFVSDLGAILKQARIEQAKRSSQQKAED
;
A
#
# COMPACT_ATOMS: atom_id res chain seq x y z
N MET A 1 -90.28 97.31 -110.93
CA MET A 1 -90.81 96.41 -109.87
C MET A 1 -90.50 94.93 -110.13
N PHE A 2 -90.30 94.52 -111.39
CA PHE A 2 -89.95 93.13 -111.77
C PHE A 2 -88.45 92.80 -111.54
N GLU A 3 -87.52 93.71 -111.90
CA GLU A 3 -86.07 93.49 -111.77
C GLU A 3 -85.56 93.37 -110.31
N VAL A 4 -86.21 94.07 -109.36
CA VAL A 4 -85.87 93.97 -107.92
C VAL A 4 -86.35 92.64 -107.34
N GLN A 5 -87.45 92.09 -107.86
CA GLN A 5 -87.99 90.80 -107.45
C GLN A 5 -87.12 89.65 -108.00
N GLU A 6 -86.64 89.79 -109.24
CA GLU A 6 -85.76 88.83 -109.90
C GLU A 6 -84.35 88.79 -109.27
N ALA A 7 -83.80 89.95 -108.89
CA ALA A 7 -82.54 90.03 -108.15
C ALA A 7 -82.63 89.44 -106.73
N LEU A 8 -83.79 89.61 -106.05
CA LEU A 8 -84.06 89.02 -104.74
C LEU A 8 -84.24 87.49 -104.82
N GLU A 9 -84.87 86.99 -105.88
CA GLU A 9 -84.98 85.56 -106.16
C GLU A 9 -83.63 84.92 -106.53
N ALA A 10 -82.81 85.59 -107.32
CA ALA A 10 -81.44 85.16 -107.61
C ALA A 10 -80.59 85.10 -106.33
N GLN A 11 -80.68 86.11 -105.47
CA GLN A 11 -79.97 86.13 -104.18
C GLN A 11 -80.46 85.03 -103.22
N LYS A 12 -81.78 84.75 -103.18
CA LYS A 12 -82.35 83.62 -102.43
C LYS A 12 -81.87 82.28 -102.96
N GLN A 13 -81.81 82.09 -104.27
CA GLN A 13 -81.26 80.86 -104.87
C GLN A 13 -79.77 80.68 -104.56
N ASP A 14 -78.99 81.76 -104.58
CA ASP A 14 -77.56 81.73 -104.25
C ASP A 14 -77.31 81.45 -102.76
N PHE A 15 -78.14 82.00 -101.87
CA PHE A 15 -78.13 81.68 -100.45
C PHE A 15 -78.53 80.22 -100.19
N ASN A 16 -79.59 79.71 -100.83
CA ASN A 16 -79.99 78.31 -100.72
C ASN A 16 -78.89 77.37 -101.23
N ARG A 17 -78.22 77.69 -102.34
CA ARG A 17 -77.07 76.92 -102.83
C ARG A 17 -75.93 76.91 -101.83
N LYS A 18 -75.59 78.05 -101.23
CA LYS A 18 -74.54 78.12 -100.19
C LYS A 18 -74.96 77.35 -98.94
N GLU A 19 -76.22 77.44 -98.52
CA GLU A 19 -76.77 76.70 -97.38
C GLU A 19 -76.72 75.18 -97.61
N GLU A 20 -77.05 74.70 -98.81
CA GLU A 20 -76.92 73.30 -99.18
C GLU A 20 -75.45 72.83 -99.15
N VAL A 21 -74.51 73.65 -99.64
CA VAL A 21 -73.07 73.33 -99.57
C VAL A 21 -72.57 73.29 -98.13
N PHE A 22 -73.01 74.22 -97.28
CA PHE A 22 -72.66 74.21 -95.85
C PHE A 22 -73.28 73.03 -95.12
N LYS A 23 -74.54 72.68 -95.37
CA LYS A 23 -75.19 71.47 -94.81
C LYS A 23 -74.44 70.22 -95.21
N ARG A 24 -74.12 70.03 -96.50
CA ARG A 24 -73.32 68.87 -96.95
C ARG A 24 -71.94 68.82 -96.30
N ARG A 25 -71.30 69.97 -96.09
CA ARG A 25 -69.99 70.03 -95.42
C ARG A 25 -70.07 69.77 -93.92
N GLU A 26 -71.12 70.25 -93.26
CA GLU A 26 -71.41 69.97 -91.85
C GLU A 26 -71.70 68.47 -91.65
N GLU A 27 -72.52 67.87 -92.51
CA GLU A 27 -72.80 66.42 -92.51
C GLU A 27 -71.52 65.60 -92.75
N ALA A 28 -70.69 65.99 -93.72
CA ALA A 28 -69.40 65.32 -93.97
C ALA A 28 -68.42 65.46 -92.79
N LEU A 29 -68.41 66.60 -92.10
CA LEU A 29 -67.60 66.80 -90.89
C LEU A 29 -68.11 65.95 -89.73
N LYS A 30 -69.44 65.88 -89.51
CA LYS A 30 -70.04 65.01 -88.50
C LYS A 30 -69.73 63.53 -88.75
N LEU A 31 -69.78 63.09 -90.02
CA LEU A 31 -69.42 61.72 -90.38
C LEU A 31 -67.95 61.42 -90.05
N LYS A 32 -67.03 62.32 -90.42
CA LYS A 32 -65.60 62.18 -90.09
C LYS A 32 -65.33 62.20 -88.59
N ASP A 33 -66.04 63.04 -87.83
CA ASP A 33 -65.91 63.07 -86.37
C ASP A 33 -66.39 61.75 -85.75
N LEU A 34 -67.50 61.20 -86.24
CA LEU A 34 -68.00 59.90 -85.80
C LEU A 34 -67.00 58.76 -86.12
N GLU A 35 -66.44 58.75 -87.33
CA GLU A 35 -65.39 57.78 -87.73
C GLU A 35 -64.14 57.89 -86.82
N LEU A 36 -63.72 59.11 -86.49
CA LEU A 36 -62.60 59.35 -85.58
C LEU A 36 -62.91 58.86 -84.17
N GLN A 37 -64.09 59.14 -83.64
CA GLN A 37 -64.53 58.65 -82.34
C GLN A 37 -64.57 57.12 -82.28
N GLU A 38 -65.13 56.46 -83.31
CA GLU A 38 -65.11 54.99 -83.42
C GLU A 38 -63.68 54.43 -83.52
N SER A 39 -62.80 55.12 -84.24
CA SER A 39 -61.39 54.73 -84.35
C SER A 39 -60.68 54.83 -82.99
N LEU A 40 -60.94 55.89 -82.21
CA LEU A 40 -60.41 56.10 -80.87
C LEU A 40 -60.88 55.02 -79.89
N ILE A 41 -62.18 54.66 -79.92
CA ILE A 41 -62.72 53.58 -79.08
C ILE A 41 -62.05 52.25 -79.43
N ARG A 42 -61.90 51.94 -80.72
CA ARG A 42 -61.19 50.73 -81.17
C ARG A 42 -59.73 50.73 -80.73
N PHE A 43 -59.03 51.85 -80.85
CA PHE A 43 -57.63 51.96 -80.45
C PHE A 43 -57.47 51.83 -78.93
N SER A 44 -58.35 52.47 -78.15
CA SER A 44 -58.37 52.34 -76.69
C SER A 44 -58.60 50.89 -76.26
N LYS A 45 -59.55 50.19 -76.87
CA LYS A 45 -59.80 48.76 -76.63
C LYS A 45 -58.59 47.90 -77.00
N PHE A 46 -57.98 48.16 -78.15
CA PHE A 46 -56.77 47.45 -78.59
C PHE A 46 -55.59 47.66 -77.61
N LEU A 47 -55.36 48.88 -77.15
CA LEU A 47 -54.33 49.19 -76.14
C LEU A 47 -54.61 48.45 -74.83
N GLN A 48 -55.85 48.48 -74.33
CA GLN A 48 -56.23 47.77 -73.11
C GLN A 48 -56.04 46.25 -73.23
N GLU A 49 -56.43 45.66 -74.37
CA GLU A 49 -56.22 44.23 -74.63
C GLU A 49 -54.73 43.88 -74.75
N ASN A 50 -53.92 44.74 -75.38
CA ASN A 50 -52.49 44.54 -75.51
C ASN A 50 -51.79 44.63 -74.15
N ASP A 51 -52.11 45.65 -73.35
CA ASP A 51 -51.61 45.82 -71.99
C ASP A 51 -52.01 44.62 -71.11
N SER A 52 -53.24 44.12 -71.25
CA SER A 52 -53.68 42.90 -70.56
C SER A 52 -52.91 41.64 -70.99
N LYS A 53 -52.56 41.52 -72.28
CA LYS A 53 -51.72 40.42 -72.77
C LYS A 53 -50.28 40.54 -72.26
N ARG A 54 -49.72 41.75 -72.30
CA ARG A 54 -48.39 42.06 -71.78
C ARG A 54 -48.30 41.76 -70.28
N ALA A 55 -49.23 42.28 -69.47
CA ALA A 55 -49.26 42.03 -68.02
C ALA A 55 -49.40 40.54 -67.69
N ARG A 56 -50.19 39.77 -68.46
CA ARG A 56 -50.29 38.31 -68.28
C ARG A 56 -48.99 37.59 -68.64
N ALA A 57 -48.32 37.98 -69.71
CA ALA A 57 -47.04 37.42 -70.11
C ALA A 57 -45.94 37.74 -69.08
N GLU A 58 -45.87 38.99 -68.62
CA GLU A 58 -44.95 39.43 -67.57
C GLU A 58 -45.19 38.69 -66.25
N LYS A 59 -46.45 38.54 -65.82
CA LYS A 59 -46.79 37.74 -64.64
C LYS A 59 -46.38 36.28 -64.79
N LYS A 60 -46.69 35.65 -65.94
CA LYS A 60 -46.32 34.26 -66.19
C LYS A 60 -44.80 34.08 -66.14
N ALA A 61 -44.04 34.97 -66.77
CA ALA A 61 -42.58 34.94 -66.73
C ALA A 61 -42.05 35.10 -65.30
N ALA A 62 -42.61 36.01 -64.49
CA ALA A 62 -42.22 36.19 -63.10
C ALA A 62 -42.50 34.94 -62.26
N ASP A 63 -43.67 34.31 -62.43
CA ASP A 63 -44.05 33.08 -61.73
C ASP A 63 -43.12 31.91 -62.14
N GLU A 64 -42.77 31.79 -63.42
CA GLU A 64 -41.85 30.76 -63.93
C GLU A 64 -40.42 30.96 -63.41
N ILE A 65 -39.92 32.20 -63.35
CA ILE A 65 -38.62 32.53 -62.75
C ILE A 65 -38.62 32.17 -61.27
N LYS A 66 -39.67 32.52 -60.52
CA LYS A 66 -39.77 32.19 -59.09
C LYS A 66 -39.80 30.68 -58.87
N ALA A 67 -40.56 29.93 -59.66
CA ALA A 67 -40.60 28.48 -59.59
C ALA A 67 -39.23 27.85 -59.91
N ARG A 68 -38.53 28.37 -60.93
CA ARG A 68 -37.17 27.92 -61.28
C ARG A 68 -36.19 28.14 -60.14
N LEU A 69 -36.15 29.34 -59.55
CA LEU A 69 -35.27 29.67 -58.42
C LEU A 69 -35.55 28.79 -57.20
N GLN A 70 -36.82 28.49 -56.92
CA GLN A 70 -37.17 27.58 -55.83
C GLN A 70 -36.67 26.16 -56.07
N LYS A 71 -36.76 25.68 -57.32
CA LYS A 71 -36.25 24.36 -57.71
C LYS A 71 -34.73 24.30 -57.73
N GLU A 72 -34.05 25.36 -58.17
CA GLU A 72 -32.58 25.47 -58.12
C GLU A 72 -32.08 25.37 -56.67
N LYS A 73 -32.73 26.08 -55.73
CA LYS A 73 -32.40 25.98 -54.30
C LYS A 73 -32.63 24.58 -53.73
N GLU A 74 -33.72 23.93 -54.12
CA GLU A 74 -34.02 22.55 -53.70
C GLU A 74 -32.96 21.56 -54.24
N ILE A 75 -32.53 21.74 -55.49
CA ILE A 75 -31.44 20.94 -56.09
C ILE A 75 -30.14 21.15 -55.32
N GLU A 76 -29.78 22.39 -54.99
CA GLU A 76 -28.57 22.71 -54.23
C GLU A 76 -28.59 22.01 -52.86
N GLN A 77 -29.68 22.15 -52.11
CA GLN A 77 -29.85 21.50 -50.81
C GLN A 77 -29.78 19.97 -50.89
N LEU A 78 -30.46 19.37 -51.86
CA LEU A 78 -30.42 17.92 -52.04
C LEU A 78 -29.05 17.42 -52.48
N THR A 79 -28.30 18.22 -53.25
CA THR A 79 -26.94 17.88 -53.69
C THR A 79 -25.98 17.89 -52.50
N GLU A 80 -26.08 18.87 -51.61
CA GLU A 80 -25.28 18.94 -50.38
C GLU A 80 -25.51 17.70 -49.50
N VAL A 81 -26.77 17.36 -49.23
CA VAL A 81 -27.14 16.15 -48.45
C VAL A 81 -26.64 14.86 -49.11
N LEU A 82 -26.68 14.79 -50.44
CA LEU A 82 -26.22 13.62 -51.18
C LEU A 82 -24.70 13.43 -51.04
N GLU A 83 -23.93 14.52 -51.12
CA GLU A 83 -22.47 14.47 -50.92
C GLU A 83 -22.10 14.12 -49.47
N GLU A 84 -22.82 14.63 -48.47
CA GLU A 84 -22.65 14.23 -47.07
C GLU A 84 -22.90 12.74 -46.87
N LEU A 85 -24.00 12.20 -47.43
CA LEU A 85 -24.33 10.79 -47.33
C LEU A 85 -23.33 9.89 -48.05
N LYS A 86 -22.76 10.34 -49.18
CA LYS A 86 -21.68 9.62 -49.88
C LYS A 86 -20.42 9.56 -49.02
N ALA A 87 -20.00 10.68 -48.44
CA ALA A 87 -18.83 10.74 -47.57
C ALA A 87 -19.01 9.83 -46.34
N GLU A 88 -20.19 9.84 -45.73
CA GLU A 88 -20.49 8.96 -44.59
C GLU A 88 -20.49 7.47 -45.00
N LYS A 89 -21.05 7.15 -46.17
CA LYS A 89 -21.00 5.79 -46.72
C LYS A 89 -19.55 5.32 -46.92
N GLU A 90 -18.70 6.14 -47.53
CA GLU A 90 -17.29 5.81 -47.73
C GLU A 90 -16.57 5.57 -46.39
N ARG A 91 -16.79 6.45 -45.41
CA ARG A 91 -16.25 6.29 -44.05
C ARG A 91 -16.69 4.98 -43.40
N ILE A 92 -17.96 4.62 -43.51
CA ILE A 92 -18.48 3.35 -42.96
C ILE A 92 -17.88 2.16 -43.69
N LEU A 93 -17.74 2.21 -45.01
CA LEU A 93 -17.13 1.12 -45.79
C LEU A 93 -15.66 0.90 -45.42
N GLU A 94 -14.89 1.96 -45.21
CA GLU A 94 -13.51 1.82 -44.74
C GLU A 94 -13.42 1.15 -43.36
N VAL A 95 -14.32 1.52 -42.44
CA VAL A 95 -14.38 0.90 -41.11
C VAL A 95 -14.80 -0.57 -41.21
N LEU A 96 -15.77 -0.87 -42.07
CA LEU A 96 -16.20 -2.24 -42.34
C LEU A 96 -15.05 -3.08 -42.89
N GLU A 97 -14.34 -2.60 -43.91
CA GLU A 97 -13.21 -3.32 -44.52
C GLU A 97 -12.08 -3.56 -43.51
N LYS A 98 -11.80 -2.57 -42.66
CA LYS A 98 -10.84 -2.73 -41.55
C LYS A 98 -11.30 -3.82 -40.58
N ASN A 99 -12.59 -3.93 -40.29
CA ASN A 99 -13.14 -4.90 -39.34
C ASN A 99 -13.34 -6.30 -39.93
N MET A 100 -13.60 -6.42 -41.23
CA MET A 100 -13.79 -7.70 -41.94
C MET A 100 -12.60 -8.65 -41.74
N ARG A 101 -11.37 -8.13 -41.67
CA ARG A 101 -10.17 -8.95 -41.41
C ARG A 101 -10.26 -9.69 -40.06
N TYR A 102 -10.85 -9.06 -39.04
CA TYR A 102 -11.00 -9.66 -37.71
C TYR A 102 -12.12 -10.69 -37.72
N GLN A 103 -13.22 -10.40 -38.42
CA GLN A 103 -14.29 -11.37 -38.61
C GLN A 103 -13.78 -12.63 -39.30
N HIS A 104 -13.10 -12.50 -40.45
CA HIS A 104 -12.52 -13.64 -41.16
C HIS A 104 -11.50 -14.42 -40.33
N TYR A 105 -10.68 -13.72 -39.54
CA TYR A 105 -9.79 -14.39 -38.61
C TYR A 105 -10.56 -15.21 -37.57
N LEU A 106 -11.58 -14.63 -36.93
CA LEU A 106 -12.38 -15.33 -35.92
C LEU A 106 -13.17 -16.50 -36.51
N GLU A 107 -13.69 -16.35 -37.73
CA GLU A 107 -14.31 -17.43 -38.51
C GLU A 107 -13.30 -18.57 -38.76
N SER A 108 -12.06 -18.25 -39.18
CA SER A 108 -11.02 -19.27 -39.38
C SER A 108 -10.61 -19.99 -38.09
N VAL A 109 -10.69 -19.30 -36.94
CA VAL A 109 -10.45 -19.93 -35.63
C VAL A 109 -11.60 -20.86 -35.28
N LEU A 110 -12.84 -20.48 -35.59
CA LEU A 110 -14.03 -21.29 -35.38
C LEU A 110 -14.01 -22.57 -36.22
N GLU A 111 -13.49 -22.52 -37.45
CA GLU A 111 -13.30 -23.71 -38.30
C GLU A 111 -12.37 -24.76 -37.69
N VAL A 112 -11.44 -24.35 -36.82
CA VAL A 112 -10.50 -25.25 -36.13
C VAL A 112 -10.99 -25.64 -34.74
N ALA A 113 -11.78 -24.76 -34.11
CA ALA A 113 -12.24 -24.93 -32.75
C ALA A 113 -13.67 -25.50 -32.72
N ASP A 114 -13.77 -26.83 -32.84
CA ASP A 114 -15.02 -27.61 -32.86
C ASP A 114 -15.93 -27.41 -31.62
N GLU A 115 -15.41 -26.78 -30.56
CA GLU A 115 -16.13 -26.52 -29.30
C GLU A 115 -17.09 -25.33 -29.35
N TYR A 116 -16.96 -24.44 -30.35
CA TYR A 116 -17.74 -23.20 -30.45
C TYR A 116 -18.56 -23.18 -31.74
N GLN A 117 -19.81 -22.73 -31.66
CA GLN A 117 -20.72 -22.69 -32.82
C GLN A 117 -20.73 -21.30 -33.47
N GLU A 118 -20.57 -20.25 -32.67
CA GLU A 118 -20.52 -18.87 -33.16
C GLU A 118 -19.26 -18.13 -32.68
N VAL A 119 -18.86 -17.11 -33.44
CA VAL A 119 -17.78 -16.18 -33.05
C VAL A 119 -18.10 -15.48 -31.71
N SER A 120 -19.38 -15.23 -31.46
CA SER A 120 -19.89 -14.66 -30.21
C SER A 120 -19.51 -15.53 -28.99
N ASP A 121 -19.61 -16.86 -29.12
CA ASP A 121 -19.24 -17.82 -28.07
C ASP A 121 -17.75 -17.75 -27.76
N LEU A 122 -16.91 -17.70 -28.80
CA LEU A 122 -15.45 -17.58 -28.67
C LEU A 122 -15.06 -16.29 -27.94
N LEU A 123 -15.70 -15.17 -28.29
CA LEU A 123 -15.45 -13.88 -27.66
C LEU A 123 -15.90 -13.87 -26.20
N LEU A 124 -17.07 -14.44 -25.88
CA LEU A 124 -17.57 -14.54 -24.51
C LEU A 124 -16.65 -15.41 -23.66
N ARG A 125 -16.20 -16.54 -24.21
CA ARG A 125 -15.25 -17.44 -23.55
C ARG A 125 -13.92 -16.75 -23.30
N HIS A 126 -13.36 -16.08 -24.30
CA HIS A 126 -12.12 -15.32 -24.16
C HIS A 126 -12.27 -14.21 -23.10
N ALA A 127 -13.37 -13.46 -23.11
CA ALA A 127 -13.63 -12.42 -22.11
C ALA A 127 -13.65 -13.00 -20.68
N THR A 128 -14.33 -14.13 -20.50
CA THR A 128 -14.40 -14.83 -19.20
C THR A 128 -13.02 -15.34 -18.77
N LEU A 129 -12.27 -15.98 -19.68
CA LEU A 129 -10.92 -16.47 -19.40
C LEU A 129 -9.93 -15.34 -19.12
N SER A 130 -10.04 -14.23 -19.83
CA SER A 130 -9.21 -13.05 -19.61
C SER A 130 -9.49 -12.42 -18.23
N ALA A 131 -10.76 -12.25 -17.87
CA ALA A 131 -11.17 -11.75 -16.55
C ALA A 131 -10.69 -12.66 -15.42
N THR A 132 -10.98 -13.97 -15.52
CA THR A 132 -10.55 -14.95 -14.51
C THR A 132 -9.03 -15.06 -14.39
N ASN A 133 -8.30 -14.96 -15.50
CA ASN A 133 -6.83 -14.94 -15.48
C ASN A 133 -6.28 -13.67 -14.81
N ALA A 134 -6.91 -12.51 -15.02
CA ALA A 134 -6.56 -11.28 -14.33
C ALA A 134 -6.77 -11.43 -12.80
N ASP A 135 -7.93 -11.94 -12.39
CA ASP A 135 -8.24 -12.19 -10.97
C ASP A 135 -7.26 -13.18 -10.32
N LEU A 136 -6.91 -14.27 -11.03
CA LEU A 136 -5.94 -15.26 -10.56
C LEU A 136 -4.54 -14.68 -10.43
N LYS A 137 -4.09 -13.87 -11.39
CA LYS A 137 -2.79 -13.18 -11.30
C LYS A 137 -2.74 -12.22 -10.12
N ASP A 138 -3.80 -11.46 -9.88
CA ASP A 138 -3.90 -10.56 -8.75
C ASP A 138 -3.95 -11.30 -7.41
N HIS A 139 -4.67 -12.42 -7.35
CA HIS A 139 -4.66 -13.29 -6.18
C HIS A 139 -3.27 -13.88 -5.92
N GLN A 140 -2.62 -14.42 -6.94
CA GLN A 140 -1.26 -14.96 -6.84
C GLN A 140 -0.26 -13.90 -6.35
N ARG A 141 -0.33 -12.68 -6.89
CA ARG A 141 0.50 -11.56 -6.46
C ARG A 141 0.30 -11.28 -4.96
N ARG A 142 -0.95 -11.14 -4.50
CA ARG A 142 -1.26 -10.90 -3.09
C ARG A 142 -0.77 -12.03 -2.17
N CYS A 143 -0.98 -13.28 -2.57
CA CYS A 143 -0.48 -14.43 -1.80
C CYS A 143 1.05 -14.45 -1.73
N SER A 144 1.73 -14.16 -2.83
CA SER A 144 3.19 -14.08 -2.88
C SER A 144 3.72 -12.98 -1.94
N GLU A 145 3.13 -11.78 -1.99
CA GLU A 145 3.49 -10.68 -1.09
C GLU A 145 3.27 -11.03 0.39
N LEU A 146 2.18 -11.71 0.73
CA LEU A 146 1.92 -12.18 2.10
C LEU A 146 2.93 -13.26 2.53
N ALA A 147 3.22 -14.23 1.65
CA ALA A 147 4.20 -15.26 1.93
C ALA A 147 5.60 -14.68 2.16
N GLU A 148 6.00 -13.69 1.35
CA GLU A 148 7.27 -12.98 1.50
C GLU A 148 7.35 -12.20 2.82
N LYS A 149 6.26 -11.53 3.23
CA LYS A 149 6.19 -10.86 4.53
C LYS A 149 6.35 -11.85 5.68
N VAL A 150 5.58 -12.93 5.68
CA VAL A 150 5.66 -13.97 6.73
C VAL A 150 7.05 -14.62 6.76
N ARG A 151 7.66 -14.89 5.60
CA ARG A 151 9.03 -15.44 5.52
C ARG A 151 10.05 -14.48 6.12
N THR A 152 9.91 -13.19 5.87
CA THR A 152 10.78 -12.15 6.42
C THR A 152 10.61 -12.05 7.94
N GLU A 153 9.37 -12.00 8.43
CA GLU A 153 9.07 -11.99 9.87
C GLU A 153 9.62 -13.22 10.58
N LEU A 154 9.44 -14.41 10.01
CA LEU A 154 9.98 -15.65 10.54
C LEU A 154 11.52 -15.62 10.60
N THR A 155 12.17 -15.10 9.56
CA THR A 155 13.63 -14.99 9.52
C THR A 155 14.15 -14.07 10.63
N ILE A 156 13.47 -12.94 10.86
CA ILE A 156 13.80 -12.01 11.94
C ILE A 156 13.60 -12.68 13.31
N TYR A 157 12.46 -13.34 13.50
CA TYR A 157 12.13 -14.03 14.75
C TYR A 157 13.13 -15.13 15.08
N VAL A 158 13.50 -15.96 14.11
CA VAL A 158 14.50 -17.02 14.29
C VAL A 158 15.85 -16.44 14.69
N LYS A 159 16.30 -15.35 14.05
CA LYS A 159 17.55 -14.67 14.43
C LYS A 159 17.49 -14.17 15.88
N GLN A 160 16.44 -13.44 16.24
CA GLN A 160 16.25 -12.92 17.60
C GLN A 160 16.26 -14.03 18.65
N LYS A 161 15.57 -15.15 18.39
CA LYS A 161 15.55 -16.30 19.32
C LYS A 161 16.89 -17.02 19.38
N THR A 162 17.62 -17.10 18.27
CA THR A 162 18.97 -17.66 18.26
C THR A 162 19.92 -16.82 19.10
N ASP A 163 19.86 -15.50 18.97
CA ASP A 163 20.66 -14.55 19.77
C ASP A 163 20.30 -14.63 21.25
N GLU A 164 19.01 -14.74 21.59
CA GLU A 164 18.53 -14.93 22.96
C GLU A 164 19.06 -16.23 23.57
N ILE A 165 18.99 -17.36 22.84
CA ILE A 165 19.55 -18.65 23.28
C ILE A 165 21.06 -18.53 23.52
N LEU A 166 21.80 -17.87 22.63
CA LEU A 166 23.24 -17.68 22.79
C LEU A 166 23.55 -16.86 24.06
N ASN A 167 22.81 -15.78 24.30
CA ASN A 167 22.97 -14.96 25.49
C ASN A 167 22.66 -15.73 26.78
N LEU A 168 21.57 -16.52 26.80
CA LEU A 168 21.24 -17.38 27.93
C LEU A 168 22.30 -18.46 28.16
N ASN A 169 22.82 -19.08 27.11
CA ASN A 169 23.91 -20.06 27.23
C ASN A 169 25.18 -19.44 27.81
N ASN A 170 25.52 -18.21 27.43
CA ASN A 170 26.65 -17.48 28.02
C ASN A 170 26.43 -17.18 29.50
N GLN A 171 25.20 -16.81 29.89
CA GLN A 171 24.85 -16.61 31.30
C GLN A 171 24.94 -17.91 32.10
N VAL A 172 24.45 -19.03 31.55
CA VAL A 172 24.57 -20.34 32.18
C VAL A 172 26.03 -20.73 32.35
N ALA A 173 26.88 -20.51 31.35
CA ALA A 173 28.31 -20.79 31.45
C ALA A 173 28.97 -19.95 32.56
N LYS A 174 28.66 -18.65 32.63
CA LYS A 174 29.16 -17.76 33.68
C LYS A 174 28.73 -18.23 35.08
N LEU A 175 27.45 -18.53 35.27
CA LEU A 175 26.92 -19.00 36.55
C LEU A 175 27.53 -20.34 36.97
N LYS A 176 27.81 -21.24 36.02
CA LYS A 176 28.52 -22.50 36.30
C LYS A 176 29.95 -22.25 36.79
N THR A 177 30.70 -21.38 36.14
CA THR A 177 32.05 -21.02 36.59
C THR A 177 32.04 -20.38 37.97
N GLU A 178 31.07 -19.50 38.26
CA GLU A 178 30.89 -18.92 39.60
C GLU A 178 30.56 -20.01 40.64
N LEU A 179 29.66 -20.94 40.31
CA LEU A 179 29.30 -22.06 41.19
C LEU A 179 30.52 -22.95 41.49
N GLU A 180 31.26 -23.37 40.47
CA GLU A 180 32.48 -24.16 40.61
C GLU A 180 33.52 -23.44 41.48
N GLY A 181 33.62 -22.11 41.36
CA GLY A 181 34.45 -21.28 42.23
C GLY A 181 34.02 -21.34 43.69
N TYR A 182 32.74 -21.13 43.98
CA TYR A 182 32.21 -21.22 45.34
C TYR A 182 32.33 -22.64 45.93
N GLU A 183 32.14 -23.68 45.13
CA GLU A 183 32.33 -25.08 45.55
C GLU A 183 33.79 -25.36 45.91
N ALA A 184 34.74 -24.88 45.11
CA ALA A 184 36.17 -25.01 45.41
C ALA A 184 36.56 -24.26 46.70
N GLU A 185 36.05 -23.04 46.89
CA GLU A 185 36.25 -22.28 48.13
C GLU A 185 35.65 -23.00 49.35
N ALA A 186 34.43 -23.53 49.22
CA ALA A 186 33.78 -24.29 50.27
C ALA A 186 34.60 -25.54 50.68
N LEU A 187 35.13 -26.27 49.71
CA LEU A 187 36.02 -27.42 49.97
C LEU A 187 37.29 -27.01 50.74
N VAL A 188 37.90 -25.87 50.38
CA VAL A 188 39.07 -25.35 51.11
C VAL A 188 38.72 -24.97 52.54
N GLN A 189 37.57 -24.33 52.76
CA GLN A 189 37.12 -23.97 54.11
C GLN A 189 36.78 -25.20 54.95
N GLU A 190 36.16 -26.22 54.35
CA GLU A 190 35.85 -27.48 55.03
C GLU A 190 37.13 -28.20 55.46
N ALA A 191 38.14 -28.28 54.57
CA ALA A 191 39.44 -28.86 54.92
C ALA A 191 40.16 -28.10 56.05
N LYS A 192 40.06 -26.76 56.07
CA LYS A 192 40.60 -25.94 57.17
C LYS A 192 39.87 -26.20 58.48
N LYS A 193 38.53 -26.32 58.43
CA LYS A 193 37.70 -26.65 59.60
C LYS A 193 38.10 -28.01 60.16
N ASP A 194 38.23 -29.03 59.31
CA ASP A 194 38.62 -30.38 59.72
C ASP A 194 40.02 -30.42 60.33
N SER A 195 40.99 -29.73 59.71
CA SER A 195 42.34 -29.61 60.28
C SER A 195 42.33 -28.91 61.63
N SER A 196 41.58 -27.82 61.78
CA SER A 196 41.43 -27.12 63.06
C SER A 196 40.78 -28.01 64.12
N LEU A 197 39.74 -28.78 63.75
CA LEU A 197 39.07 -29.72 64.62
C LEU A 197 40.00 -30.87 65.05
N GLN A 198 40.81 -31.41 64.13
CA GLN A 198 41.84 -32.41 64.44
C GLN A 198 42.87 -31.86 65.42
N ILE A 199 43.39 -30.66 65.20
CA ILE A 199 44.34 -30.01 66.11
C ILE A 199 43.70 -29.81 67.50
N ALA A 200 42.45 -29.34 67.56
CA ALA A 200 41.74 -29.16 68.81
C ALA A 200 41.51 -30.49 69.54
N SER A 201 41.12 -31.54 68.82
CA SER A 201 40.96 -32.89 69.35
C SER A 201 42.27 -33.46 69.89
N GLN A 202 43.37 -33.33 69.14
CA GLN A 202 44.70 -33.76 69.56
C GLN A 202 45.15 -33.02 70.83
N ARG A 203 45.01 -31.69 70.88
CA ARG A 203 45.33 -30.91 72.08
C ARG A 203 44.49 -31.31 73.29
N THR A 204 43.21 -31.62 73.06
CA THR A 204 42.30 -32.10 74.11
C THR A 204 42.74 -33.47 74.63
N LEU A 205 43.17 -34.37 73.73
CA LEU A 205 43.71 -35.68 74.09
C LEU A 205 45.03 -35.56 74.86
N GLU A 206 45.98 -34.76 74.37
CA GLU A 206 47.27 -34.50 75.02
C GLU A 206 47.06 -33.90 76.42
N TYR A 207 46.17 -32.92 76.55
CA TYR A 207 45.76 -32.37 77.83
C TYR A 207 45.22 -33.47 78.77
N GLY A 208 44.29 -34.30 78.28
CA GLY A 208 43.75 -35.43 79.06
C GLY A 208 44.82 -36.45 79.47
N GLN A 209 45.79 -36.75 78.60
CA GLN A 209 46.91 -37.65 78.91
C GLN A 209 47.84 -37.07 79.98
N VAL A 210 48.14 -35.77 79.91
CA VAL A 210 48.95 -35.07 80.92
C VAL A 210 48.23 -35.08 82.27
N VAL A 211 46.93 -34.78 82.29
CA VAL A 211 46.07 -34.81 83.48
C VAL A 211 46.10 -36.21 84.12
N LEU A 212 45.86 -37.27 83.34
CA LEU A 212 45.88 -38.64 83.84
C LEU A 212 47.26 -39.09 84.33
N SER A 213 48.32 -38.67 83.64
CA SER A 213 49.69 -39.00 84.03
C SER A 213 50.09 -38.30 85.32
N ALA A 214 49.73 -37.02 85.46
CA ALA A 214 49.89 -36.26 86.70
C ALA A 214 49.14 -36.93 87.85
N ASP A 215 47.87 -37.31 87.64
CA ASP A 215 47.06 -38.00 88.65
C ASP A 215 47.68 -39.35 89.05
N ASN A 216 48.11 -40.16 88.08
CA ASN A 216 48.77 -41.45 88.32
C ASN A 216 50.07 -41.30 89.12
N ILE A 217 50.93 -40.33 88.77
CA ILE A 217 52.19 -40.11 89.48
C ILE A 217 51.92 -39.54 90.87
N PHE A 218 50.97 -38.61 91.00
CA PHE A 218 50.56 -38.02 92.27
C PHE A 218 50.07 -39.09 93.24
N ASN A 219 49.20 -39.98 92.77
CA ASN A 219 48.71 -41.11 93.56
C ASN A 219 49.85 -42.05 93.98
N ARG A 220 50.84 -42.30 93.11
CA ARG A 220 52.06 -43.08 93.47
C ARG A 220 52.92 -42.36 94.52
N CYS A 221 53.18 -41.07 94.36
CA CYS A 221 53.91 -40.25 95.34
C CYS A 221 53.19 -40.26 96.68
N ARG A 222 51.89 -40.00 96.69
CA ARG A 222 51.04 -40.03 97.88
C ARG A 222 51.06 -41.40 98.57
N SER A 223 51.08 -42.51 97.83
CA SER A 223 51.16 -43.85 98.41
C SER A 223 52.51 -44.17 99.09
N LYS A 224 53.60 -43.52 98.66
CA LYS A 224 54.96 -43.77 99.14
C LYS A 224 55.49 -42.68 100.08
N SER A 225 54.81 -41.56 100.16
CA SER A 225 55.15 -40.47 101.07
C SER A 225 54.76 -40.82 102.49
N SER A 226 55.63 -40.51 103.43
CA SER A 226 55.32 -40.53 104.87
C SER A 226 54.47 -39.33 105.30
N ILE A 227 54.28 -38.33 104.40
CA ILE A 227 53.45 -37.14 104.59
C ILE A 227 52.12 -37.35 103.85
N GLY A 228 51.01 -37.24 104.58
CA GLY A 228 49.67 -37.38 104.01
C GLY A 228 49.30 -36.17 103.14
N HIS A 229 49.27 -36.34 101.83
CA HIS A 229 48.77 -35.33 100.91
C HIS A 229 47.24 -35.49 100.69
N PRO A 230 46.45 -34.40 100.67
CA PRO A 230 45.00 -34.46 100.43
C PRO A 230 44.68 -34.93 99.00
N ALA A 231 43.44 -35.40 98.78
CA ALA A 231 42.96 -35.66 97.42
C ALA A 231 42.83 -34.33 96.68
N GLU A 232 43.55 -34.19 95.57
CA GLU A 232 43.56 -32.99 94.75
C GLU A 232 43.22 -33.39 93.32
N SER A 233 42.35 -32.62 92.66
CA SER A 233 41.91 -32.90 91.28
C SER A 233 42.55 -31.96 90.27
N ASN A 234 43.14 -30.85 90.72
CA ASN A 234 43.83 -29.92 89.83
C ASN A 234 45.23 -30.46 89.45
N PRO A 235 45.52 -30.74 88.17
CA PRO A 235 46.79 -31.32 87.72
C PRO A 235 48.01 -30.46 88.08
N LEU A 236 47.88 -29.14 88.11
CA LEU A 236 49.00 -28.24 88.43
C LEU A 236 49.43 -28.42 89.89
N HIS A 237 48.46 -28.43 90.81
CA HIS A 237 48.74 -28.68 92.22
C HIS A 237 49.26 -30.09 92.46
N GLN A 238 48.74 -31.09 91.73
CA GLN A 238 49.28 -32.45 91.76
C GLN A 238 50.77 -32.48 91.36
N LEU A 239 51.14 -31.79 90.29
CA LEU A 239 52.52 -31.69 89.81
C LEU A 239 53.45 -30.97 90.80
N ASP A 240 52.98 -29.94 91.49
CA ASP A 240 53.76 -29.27 92.54
C ASP A 240 54.11 -30.23 93.68
N VAL A 241 53.13 -31.04 94.12
CA VAL A 241 53.37 -32.05 95.16
C VAL A 241 54.33 -33.13 94.67
N ILE A 242 54.17 -33.61 93.44
CA ILE A 242 55.11 -34.55 92.83
C ILE A 242 56.53 -33.96 92.79
N GLY A 243 56.66 -32.70 92.36
CA GLY A 243 57.94 -32.00 92.24
C GLY A 243 58.66 -31.85 93.58
N ASN A 244 57.93 -31.49 94.63
CA ASN A 244 58.46 -31.44 96.00
C ASN A 244 58.93 -32.83 96.46
N PHE A 245 58.08 -33.86 96.30
CA PHE A 245 58.39 -35.22 96.70
C PHE A 245 59.65 -35.77 96.00
N VAL A 246 59.79 -35.55 94.69
CA VAL A 246 60.96 -35.99 93.91
C VAL A 246 62.22 -35.22 94.30
N SER A 247 62.09 -33.91 94.57
CA SER A 247 63.21 -33.08 95.05
C SER A 247 63.73 -33.56 96.40
N ASP A 248 62.82 -33.88 97.33
CA ASP A 248 63.16 -34.43 98.64
C ASP A 248 63.87 -35.79 98.50
N LEU A 249 63.35 -36.67 97.64
CA LEU A 249 63.98 -37.97 97.34
C LEU A 249 65.38 -37.80 96.73
N GLY A 250 65.55 -36.83 95.85
CA GLY A 250 66.85 -36.48 95.27
C GLY A 250 67.84 -35.97 96.31
N ALA A 251 67.38 -35.13 97.24
CA ALA A 251 68.19 -34.66 98.37
C ALA A 251 68.62 -35.82 99.27
N ILE A 252 67.68 -36.71 99.63
CA ILE A 252 67.94 -37.91 100.43
C ILE A 252 68.98 -38.82 99.74
N LEU A 253 68.84 -39.08 98.43
CA LEU A 253 69.80 -39.90 97.69
C LEU A 253 71.19 -39.26 97.61
N LYS A 254 71.26 -37.94 97.43
CA LYS A 254 72.53 -37.20 97.44
C LYS A 254 73.19 -37.29 98.81
N GLN A 255 72.41 -37.19 99.87
CA GLN A 255 72.89 -37.30 101.25
C GLN A 255 73.34 -38.73 101.58
N ALA A 256 72.60 -39.75 101.13
CA ALA A 256 72.97 -41.16 101.25
C ALA A 256 74.25 -41.50 100.48
N ARG A 257 74.46 -40.91 99.29
CA ARG A 257 75.73 -41.03 98.55
C ARG A 257 76.89 -40.37 99.28
N ILE A 258 76.67 -39.21 99.89
CA ILE A 258 77.69 -38.52 100.72
C ILE A 258 78.01 -39.36 101.96
N GLU A 259 77.02 -40.00 102.59
CA GLU A 259 77.23 -40.92 103.71
C GLU A 259 77.93 -42.23 103.30
N GLN A 260 77.63 -42.79 102.13
CA GLN A 260 78.36 -43.95 101.57
C GLN A 260 79.82 -43.60 101.23
N ALA A 261 80.07 -42.38 100.72
CA ALA A 261 81.42 -41.88 100.48
C ALA A 261 82.19 -41.64 101.79
N LYS A 262 81.51 -41.21 102.86
CA LYS A 262 82.09 -41.09 104.21
C LYS A 262 82.36 -42.45 104.86
N ARG A 263 81.47 -43.44 104.71
CA ARG A 263 81.68 -44.81 105.21
C ARG A 263 82.83 -45.54 104.51
N SER A 264 82.99 -45.34 103.20
CA SER A 264 84.11 -45.91 102.44
C SER A 264 85.46 -45.22 102.70
N SER A 265 85.47 -44.01 103.26
CA SER A 265 86.68 -43.34 103.74
C SER A 265 87.02 -43.65 105.21
N GLN A 266 86.04 -43.99 106.06
CA GLN A 266 86.30 -44.49 107.42
C GLN A 266 86.81 -45.94 107.44
N GLN A 267 86.41 -46.80 106.50
CA GLN A 267 86.96 -48.16 106.35
C GLN A 267 88.42 -48.20 105.82
N LYS A 268 89.00 -47.08 105.40
CA LYS A 268 90.40 -46.98 104.95
C LYS A 268 91.35 -46.37 105.99
N ALA A 269 90.85 -46.06 107.20
CA ALA A 269 91.65 -45.48 108.28
C ALA A 269 91.86 -46.42 109.48
N GLU A 270 91.32 -47.65 109.43
CA GLU A 270 91.44 -48.66 110.49
C GLU A 270 92.20 -49.94 110.07
N ASP A 271 92.86 -49.95 108.89
CA ASP A 271 93.86 -50.95 108.45
C ASP A 271 94.90 -50.28 107.53
#